data_AF-A0A259S9V7-F1
#
_entry.id   AF-A0A259S9V7-F1
#
_cell.length_a   1.000
_cell.length_b   1.000
_cell.length_c   1.000
_cell.angle_alpha   90.00
_cell.angle_beta   90.00
_cell.angle_gamma   90.00
#
_symmetry.space_group_name_H-M   'P 1'
#
loop_
_entity.id
_entity.type
_entity.pdbx_description
1 polymer ?
#
loop_
_entity_poly.entity_id
_entity_poly.type
_entity_poly.pdbx_seq_one_letter_code
_entity_poly.pdbx_strand_id
1 'polypeptide(L)'
;MYFKYPTGPEQDAFFASAADTIFSAVTSGKASPVKLIQALFRASDEGRLLYLSNDPQQTTLVDNSRMSGIMPTADKDRSVLGVFLNDNTGSKKSYYLDMKIDACRTDQTVKSTVTLTSSLTEQAAAGLPYYIKGPYFAAGDISSFAVFYGPVGGSLSDITIDGQPANILSQGEHLGRPAVKIEVFSHFADTHTVNVEFAAPGPGGPLEVWTTPMSRATPTTVEPTCK
;
A
#
# COMPACT_ATOMS: atom_id res chain seq x y z
N MET A 1 21.15 8.09 5.46
CA MET A 1 21.07 9.52 5.09
C MET A 1 20.58 10.36 6.27
N TYR A 2 19.35 10.18 6.78
CA TYR A 2 18.81 10.98 7.90
C TYR A 2 19.68 10.99 9.17
N PHE A 3 20.25 9.84 9.54
CA PHE A 3 21.19 9.74 10.68
C PHE A 3 22.56 10.38 10.40
N LYS A 4 22.96 10.48 9.13
CA LYS A 4 24.26 11.03 8.71
C LYS A 4 24.23 12.56 8.62
N TYR A 5 23.07 13.12 8.27
CA TYR A 5 22.88 14.55 8.05
C TYR A 5 21.66 15.04 8.84
N PRO A 6 21.70 15.22 10.17
CA PRO A 6 20.50 15.39 10.99
C PRO A 6 19.82 16.77 10.87
N THR A 7 20.51 17.77 10.32
CA THR A 7 20.18 19.20 10.35
C THR A 7 19.23 19.68 9.25
N GLY A 8 19.09 18.94 8.14
CA GLY A 8 18.21 19.30 7.03
C GLY A 8 18.96 19.74 5.77
N PRO A 9 19.73 20.85 5.77
CA PRO A 9 20.37 21.38 4.57
C PRO A 9 21.26 20.39 3.81
N GLU A 10 22.05 19.58 4.51
CA GLU A 10 22.89 18.57 3.89
C GLU A 10 22.07 17.37 3.37
N GLN A 11 20.90 17.08 3.97
CA GLN A 11 19.96 16.09 3.44
C GLN A 11 19.39 16.56 2.11
N ASP A 12 18.94 17.82 2.06
CA ASP A 12 18.32 18.42 0.88
C ASP A 12 19.31 18.49 -0.28
N ALA A 13 20.56 18.90 -0.01
CA ALA A 13 21.62 18.89 -1.01
C ALA A 13 21.92 17.47 -1.53
N PHE A 14 21.93 16.48 -0.64
CA PHE A 14 22.13 15.08 -1.04
C PHE A 14 20.97 14.58 -1.93
N PHE A 15 19.72 14.85 -1.54
CA PHE A 15 18.55 14.46 -2.33
C PHE A 15 18.45 15.18 -3.66
N ALA A 16 18.77 16.48 -3.71
CA ALA A 16 18.80 17.25 -4.94
C ALA A 16 19.84 16.68 -5.92
N SER A 17 21.05 16.37 -5.43
CA SER A 17 22.10 15.77 -6.25
C SER A 17 21.70 14.37 -6.76
N ALA A 18 21.09 13.54 -5.90
CA ALA A 18 20.60 12.23 -6.32
C ALA A 18 19.49 12.34 -7.38
N ALA A 19 18.52 13.24 -7.19
CA ALA A 19 17.43 13.48 -8.13
C ALA A 19 17.95 13.98 -9.49
N ASP A 20 18.86 14.98 -9.47
CA ASP A 20 19.48 15.52 -10.68
C ASP A 20 20.25 14.45 -11.47
N THR A 21 21.04 13.64 -10.77
CA THR A 21 21.82 12.56 -11.37
C THR A 21 20.91 11.50 -12.01
N ILE A 22 19.88 11.05 -11.29
CA ILE A 22 18.94 10.04 -11.77
C ILE A 22 18.14 10.56 -12.96
N PHE A 23 17.58 11.78 -12.85
CA PHE A 23 16.77 12.36 -13.91
C PHE A 23 17.60 12.63 -15.17
N SER A 24 18.81 13.15 -15.02
CA SER A 24 19.75 13.33 -16.13
C SER A 24 20.08 12.00 -16.81
N ALA A 25 20.32 10.93 -16.04
CA ALA A 25 20.59 9.61 -16.61
C ALA A 25 19.40 9.08 -17.42
N VAL A 26 18.18 9.17 -16.86
CA VAL A 26 16.94 8.70 -17.50
C VAL A 26 16.63 9.49 -18.77
N THR A 27 16.83 10.82 -18.75
CA THR A 27 16.46 11.71 -19.86
C THR A 27 17.57 11.91 -20.90
N SER A 28 18.80 11.46 -20.63
CA SER A 28 19.94 11.61 -21.54
C SER A 28 19.79 10.90 -22.90
N GLY A 29 18.81 10.01 -23.05
CA GLY A 29 18.64 9.16 -24.24
C GLY A 29 19.68 8.04 -24.37
N LYS A 30 20.56 7.86 -23.37
CA LYS A 30 21.63 6.85 -23.39
C LYS A 30 21.18 5.48 -22.89
N ALA A 31 20.04 5.40 -22.19
CA ALA A 31 19.50 4.15 -21.68
C ALA A 31 18.96 3.29 -22.84
N SER A 32 19.07 1.96 -22.70
CA SER A 32 18.41 1.04 -23.62
C SER A 32 16.88 1.25 -23.58
N PRO A 33 16.22 1.58 -24.70
CA PRO A 33 14.78 1.83 -24.72
C PRO A 33 13.97 0.64 -24.21
N VAL A 34 14.35 -0.59 -24.60
CA VAL A 34 13.68 -1.82 -24.17
C VAL A 34 13.76 -2.00 -22.65
N LYS A 35 14.95 -1.82 -22.06
CA LYS A 35 15.11 -1.95 -20.61
C LYS A 35 14.34 -0.87 -19.83
N LEU A 36 14.27 0.34 -20.38
CA LEU A 36 13.50 1.42 -19.76
C LEU A 36 12.01 1.11 -19.76
N ILE A 37 11.47 0.66 -20.89
CA ILE A 37 10.05 0.25 -21.00
C ILE A 37 9.73 -0.91 -20.05
N GLN A 38 10.61 -1.93 -19.98
CA GLN A 38 10.44 -3.04 -19.04
C GLN A 38 10.43 -2.57 -17.57
N ALA A 39 11.28 -1.60 -17.21
CA ALA A 39 11.29 -1.05 -15.86
C ALA A 39 10.02 -0.25 -15.55
N LEU A 40 9.46 0.47 -16.54
CA LEU A 40 8.19 1.18 -16.40
C LEU A 40 7.02 0.22 -16.22
N PHE A 41 6.96 -0.87 -17.00
CA PHE A 41 5.95 -1.90 -16.81
C PHE A 41 6.05 -2.55 -15.44
N ARG A 42 7.26 -2.91 -14.99
CA ARG A 42 7.44 -3.43 -13.62
C ARG A 42 6.97 -2.43 -12.57
N ALA A 43 7.29 -1.14 -12.71
CA ALA A 43 6.84 -0.11 -11.77
C ALA A 43 5.31 0.04 -11.76
N SER A 44 4.67 -0.04 -12.92
CA SER A 44 3.21 -0.08 -13.05
C SER A 44 2.61 -1.32 -12.39
N ASP A 45 3.14 -2.51 -12.70
CA ASP A 45 2.67 -3.80 -12.21
C ASP A 45 2.89 -3.96 -10.70
N GLU A 46 3.89 -3.28 -10.13
CA GLU A 46 4.10 -3.17 -8.69
C GLU A 46 3.22 -2.09 -8.04
N GLY A 47 2.53 -1.25 -8.81
CA GLY A 47 1.71 -0.12 -8.31
C GLY A 47 2.53 1.08 -7.84
N ARG A 48 3.79 1.19 -8.27
CA ARG A 48 4.73 2.28 -7.94
C ARG A 48 4.70 3.45 -8.92
N LEU A 49 4.02 3.28 -10.06
CA LEU A 49 3.85 4.31 -11.08
C LEU A 49 2.39 4.41 -11.49
N LEU A 50 1.76 5.52 -11.13
CA LEU A 50 0.44 5.91 -11.62
C LEU A 50 0.59 7.15 -12.51
N TYR A 51 -0.32 7.30 -13.46
CA TYR A 51 -0.32 8.39 -14.41
C TYR A 51 -1.71 8.97 -14.58
N LEU A 52 -1.80 10.29 -14.41
CA LEU A 52 -3.01 11.07 -14.63
C LEU A 52 -2.68 12.18 -15.63
N SER A 53 -3.52 12.32 -16.65
CA SER A 53 -3.46 13.42 -17.61
C SER A 53 -4.84 14.02 -17.85
N ASN A 54 -4.85 15.30 -18.22
CA ASN A 54 -6.05 15.99 -18.72
C ASN A 54 -6.21 15.84 -20.25
N ASP A 55 -5.23 15.26 -20.94
CA ASP A 55 -5.32 14.94 -22.36
C ASP A 55 -6.04 13.60 -22.54
N PRO A 56 -7.23 13.57 -23.18
CA PRO A 56 -7.99 12.34 -23.38
C PRO A 56 -7.21 11.26 -24.12
N GLN A 57 -6.32 11.64 -25.06
CA GLN A 57 -5.52 10.67 -25.79
C GLN A 57 -4.55 9.93 -24.87
N GLN A 58 -3.93 10.66 -23.92
CA GLN A 58 -3.01 10.07 -22.96
C GLN A 58 -3.73 9.22 -21.91
N THR A 59 -4.92 9.64 -21.48
CA THR A 59 -5.77 8.85 -20.58
C THR A 59 -6.15 7.52 -21.22
N THR A 60 -6.64 7.54 -22.48
CA THR A 60 -6.98 6.32 -23.23
C THR A 60 -5.79 5.35 -23.36
N LEU A 61 -4.55 5.86 -23.44
CA LEU A 61 -3.36 5.01 -23.52
C LEU A 61 -3.11 4.21 -22.22
N VAL A 62 -3.47 4.74 -21.06
CA VAL A 62 -3.20 4.10 -19.76
C VAL A 62 -4.42 3.43 -19.12
N ASP A 63 -5.64 3.72 -19.58
CA ASP A 63 -6.90 3.25 -19.00
C ASP A 63 -6.97 1.73 -18.80
N ASN A 64 -6.40 0.97 -19.73
CA ASN A 64 -6.41 -0.50 -19.70
C ASN A 64 -5.24 -1.10 -18.89
N SER A 65 -4.49 -0.28 -18.16
CA SER A 65 -3.31 -0.70 -17.38
C SER A 65 -3.45 -0.30 -15.91
N ARG A 66 -2.63 -0.90 -15.05
CA ARG A 66 -2.55 -0.52 -13.63
C ARG A 66 -2.09 0.94 -13.43
N MET A 67 -1.46 1.56 -14.43
CA MET A 67 -1.03 2.96 -14.38
C MET A 67 -2.18 3.95 -14.20
N SER A 68 -3.40 3.63 -14.64
CA SER A 68 -4.55 4.51 -14.41
C SER A 68 -4.89 4.62 -12.92
N GLY A 69 -4.51 3.63 -12.12
CA GLY A 69 -4.93 3.50 -10.72
C GLY A 69 -6.42 3.19 -10.55
N ILE A 70 -7.19 3.10 -11.64
CA ILE A 70 -8.61 2.80 -11.62
C ILE A 70 -8.79 1.30 -11.39
N MET A 71 -9.48 0.94 -10.31
CA MET A 71 -9.83 -0.46 -10.06
C MET A 71 -10.86 -0.96 -11.08
N PRO A 72 -10.86 -2.26 -11.41
CA PRO A 72 -11.89 -2.83 -12.27
C PRO A 72 -13.29 -2.53 -11.75
N THR A 73 -14.23 -2.25 -12.64
CA THR A 73 -15.65 -2.02 -12.29
C THR A 73 -16.50 -3.29 -12.34
N ALA A 74 -15.88 -4.42 -12.68
CA ALA A 74 -16.49 -5.74 -12.69
C ALA A 74 -15.50 -6.77 -12.15
N ASP A 75 -16.04 -7.86 -11.60
CA ASP A 75 -15.27 -8.90 -10.91
C ASP A 75 -15.17 -10.21 -11.71
N LYS A 76 -15.76 -10.26 -12.92
CA LYS A 76 -15.92 -11.51 -13.70
C LYS A 76 -14.61 -12.06 -14.27
N ASP A 77 -13.79 -11.21 -14.88
CA ASP A 77 -12.55 -11.66 -15.55
C ASP A 77 -11.35 -11.62 -14.59
N ARG A 78 -11.38 -10.71 -13.61
CA ARG A 78 -10.45 -10.60 -12.49
C ARG A 78 -11.19 -9.95 -11.32
N SER A 79 -10.93 -10.43 -10.10
CA SER A 79 -11.43 -9.79 -8.89
C SER A 79 -10.27 -9.12 -8.17
N VAL A 80 -10.46 -7.89 -7.71
CA VAL A 80 -9.41 -7.14 -7.00
C VAL A 80 -9.81 -6.94 -5.54
N LEU A 81 -8.95 -7.39 -4.64
CA LEU A 81 -8.93 -7.01 -3.23
C LEU A 81 -7.92 -5.88 -3.05
N GLY A 82 -8.35 -4.75 -2.52
CA GLY A 82 -7.46 -3.63 -2.19
C GLY A 82 -7.05 -3.66 -0.72
N VAL A 83 -5.76 -3.51 -0.44
CA VAL A 83 -5.20 -3.35 0.91
C VAL A 83 -4.24 -2.17 0.89
N PHE A 84 -4.70 -0.98 1.28
CA PHE A 84 -3.89 0.23 1.22
C PHE A 84 -3.54 0.75 2.60
N LEU A 85 -2.28 1.11 2.79
CA LEU A 85 -1.80 1.80 3.97
C LEU A 85 -1.54 3.27 3.67
N ASN A 86 -1.95 4.13 4.60
CA ASN A 86 -1.60 5.53 4.64
C ASN A 86 -0.96 5.84 6.01
N ASP A 87 0.19 6.50 6.01
CA ASP A 87 0.89 6.91 7.22
C ASP A 87 0.09 8.02 7.91
N ASN A 88 -0.64 7.65 8.97
CA ASN A 88 -1.33 8.62 9.82
C ASN A 88 -0.40 9.24 10.86
N THR A 89 0.76 8.63 11.10
CA THR A 89 1.78 9.14 12.01
C THR A 89 2.29 10.52 11.56
N GLY A 90 2.21 10.82 10.25
CA GLY A 90 2.70 12.06 9.66
C GLY A 90 4.23 12.17 9.80
N SER A 91 4.92 11.03 9.71
CA SER A 91 6.35 10.93 10.03
C SER A 91 7.08 10.05 9.00
N LYS A 92 8.31 9.63 9.32
CA LYS A 92 9.02 8.62 8.50
C LYS A 92 9.10 7.26 9.21
N LYS A 93 8.36 7.07 10.31
CA LYS A 93 8.39 5.83 11.11
C LYS A 93 7.75 4.64 10.40
N SER A 94 6.89 4.84 9.39
CA SER A 94 6.45 3.75 8.50
C SER A 94 7.59 3.02 7.78
N TYR A 95 8.80 3.60 7.75
CA TYR A 95 10.00 2.87 7.35
C TYR A 95 10.23 1.60 8.20
N TYR A 96 9.85 1.58 9.47
CA TYR A 96 10.03 0.43 10.36
C TYR A 96 8.90 -0.61 10.27
N LEU A 97 7.86 -0.33 9.48
CA LEU A 97 6.69 -1.19 9.35
C LEU A 97 6.81 -2.11 8.14
N ASP A 98 6.68 -3.41 8.37
CA ASP A 98 6.56 -4.45 7.36
C ASP A 98 5.11 -4.90 7.22
N MET A 99 4.75 -5.34 6.03
CA MET A 99 3.42 -5.85 5.72
C MET A 99 3.52 -7.18 4.98
N LYS A 100 2.67 -8.13 5.37
CA LYS A 100 2.38 -9.38 4.66
C LYS A 100 0.89 -9.48 4.42
N ILE A 101 0.49 -10.01 3.27
CA ILE A 101 -0.91 -10.22 2.92
C ILE A 101 -1.11 -11.67 2.49
N ASP A 102 -2.04 -12.36 3.13
CA ASP A 102 -2.58 -13.62 2.64
C ASP A 102 -4.06 -13.38 2.32
N ALA A 103 -4.52 -13.88 1.17
CA ALA A 103 -5.88 -13.67 0.70
C ALA A 103 -6.42 -14.92 0.01
N CYS A 104 -7.74 -15.02 -0.04
CA CYS A 104 -8.44 -16.10 -0.72
C CYS A 104 -9.82 -15.63 -1.19
N ARG A 105 -10.40 -16.36 -2.14
CA ARG A 105 -11.77 -16.14 -2.60
C ARG A 105 -12.51 -17.46 -2.78
N THR A 106 -13.78 -17.47 -2.41
CA THR A 106 -14.80 -18.45 -2.81
C THR A 106 -15.91 -17.72 -3.57
N ASP A 107 -16.95 -18.46 -3.98
CA ASP A 107 -18.12 -17.86 -4.64
C ASP A 107 -18.96 -16.97 -3.69
N GLN A 108 -18.78 -17.11 -2.38
CA GLN A 108 -19.55 -16.39 -1.36
C GLN A 108 -18.72 -15.40 -0.55
N THR A 109 -17.40 -15.52 -0.58
CA THR A 109 -16.54 -14.78 0.36
C THR A 109 -15.20 -14.41 -0.26
N VAL A 110 -14.68 -13.23 0.08
CA VAL A 110 -13.27 -12.84 -0.08
C VAL A 110 -12.70 -12.57 1.31
N LYS A 111 -11.61 -13.24 1.69
CA LYS A 111 -10.92 -13.01 2.97
C LYS A 111 -9.51 -12.50 2.76
N SER A 112 -9.04 -11.70 3.71
CA SER A 112 -7.64 -11.33 3.81
C SER A 112 -7.18 -11.32 5.26
N THR A 113 -5.99 -11.88 5.47
CA THR A 113 -5.20 -11.70 6.68
C THR A 113 -4.02 -10.80 6.33
N VAL A 114 -3.94 -9.65 6.98
CA VAL A 114 -2.85 -8.68 6.83
C VAL A 114 -2.06 -8.60 8.12
N THR A 115 -0.79 -8.97 8.05
CA THR A 115 0.13 -8.87 9.19
C THR A 115 0.97 -7.61 9.04
N LEU A 116 0.92 -6.76 10.05
CA LEU A 116 1.76 -5.56 10.15
C LEU A 116 2.75 -5.77 11.29
N THR A 117 4.05 -5.74 10.98
CA THR A 117 5.12 -5.95 11.95
C THR A 117 6.00 -4.73 12.02
N SER A 118 6.09 -4.10 13.19
CA SER A 118 7.03 -3.03 13.43
C SER A 118 8.37 -3.58 13.92
N SER A 119 9.45 -3.05 13.38
CA SER A 119 10.84 -3.31 13.80
C SER A 119 11.39 -2.22 14.72
N LEU A 120 10.56 -1.24 15.12
CA LEU A 120 10.98 -0.08 15.89
C LEU A 120 11.17 -0.45 17.36
N THR A 121 12.40 -0.71 17.81
CA THR A 121 12.66 -0.95 19.24
C THR A 121 12.67 0.35 20.05
N GLU A 122 12.51 0.25 21.37
CA GLU A 122 12.66 1.40 22.29
C GLU A 122 14.01 2.11 22.12
N GLN A 123 15.09 1.33 22.03
CA GLN A 123 16.43 1.87 21.80
C GLN A 123 16.53 2.62 20.47
N ALA A 124 15.94 2.07 19.39
CA ALA A 124 15.93 2.74 18.10
C ALA A 124 15.10 4.03 18.13
N ALA A 125 13.92 3.98 18.77
CA ALA A 125 13.02 5.12 18.95
C ALA A 125 13.70 6.30 19.68
N ALA A 126 14.46 6.01 20.74
CA ALA A 126 15.22 7.00 21.50
C ALA A 126 16.28 7.73 20.64
N GLY A 127 16.88 7.03 19.68
CA GLY A 127 17.90 7.56 18.78
C GLY A 127 17.36 8.23 17.51
N LEU A 128 16.04 8.25 17.28
CA LEU A 128 15.49 8.79 16.04
C LEU A 128 15.72 10.31 15.91
N PRO A 129 16.26 10.78 14.77
CA PRO A 129 16.28 12.19 14.42
C PRO A 129 14.87 12.78 14.40
N TYR A 130 14.75 14.08 14.69
CA TYR A 130 13.46 14.79 14.69
C TYR A 130 12.66 14.58 13.39
N TYR A 131 13.32 14.66 12.23
CA TYR A 131 12.72 14.44 10.91
C TYR A 131 12.15 13.04 10.66
N ILE A 132 12.56 12.03 11.46
CA ILE A 132 11.96 10.70 11.42
C ILE A 132 10.82 10.60 12.43
N LYS A 133 11.02 11.09 13.65
CA LYS A 133 10.02 11.02 14.74
C LYS A 133 8.69 11.67 14.36
N GLY A 134 8.75 12.82 13.68
CA GLY A 134 7.57 13.63 13.40
C GLY A 134 7.03 14.32 14.66
N PRO A 135 6.01 15.18 14.52
CA PRO A 135 5.56 16.04 15.61
C PRO A 135 4.31 15.53 16.37
N TYR A 136 3.59 14.52 15.86
CA TYR A 136 2.22 14.22 16.31
C TYR A 136 2.10 12.99 17.23
N PHE A 137 3.02 12.04 17.16
CA PHE A 137 2.99 10.78 17.91
C PHE A 137 4.29 10.58 18.69
N ALA A 138 4.23 9.80 19.78
CA ALA A 138 5.43 9.51 20.57
C ALA A 138 6.48 8.77 19.73
N ALA A 139 7.75 8.81 20.16
CA ALA A 139 8.85 8.27 19.36
C ALA A 139 8.68 6.78 19.02
N GLY A 140 8.05 6.01 19.91
CA GLY A 140 7.79 4.57 19.75
C GLY A 140 6.54 4.21 18.96
N ASP A 141 5.68 5.18 18.63
CA ASP A 141 4.34 4.87 18.13
C ASP A 141 4.26 4.99 16.61
N ILE A 142 3.64 4.03 15.94
CA ILE A 142 3.31 4.08 14.52
C ILE A 142 1.80 3.93 14.39
N SER A 143 1.15 4.95 13.83
CA SER A 143 -0.25 4.91 13.44
C SER A 143 -0.38 4.85 11.91
N SER A 144 -1.14 3.87 11.42
CA SER A 144 -1.44 3.68 10.00
C SER A 144 -2.95 3.58 9.79
N PHE A 145 -3.46 4.32 8.80
CA PHE A 145 -4.80 4.03 8.28
C PHE A 145 -4.71 2.90 7.26
N ALA A 146 -5.41 1.80 7.56
CA ALA A 146 -5.59 0.70 6.62
C ALA A 146 -6.95 0.82 5.95
N VAL A 147 -6.97 0.80 4.62
CA VAL A 147 -8.18 0.86 3.81
C VAL A 147 -8.30 -0.42 2.99
N PHE A 148 -9.39 -1.15 3.22
CA PHE A 148 -9.67 -2.41 2.55
C PHE A 148 -10.79 -2.22 1.54
N TYR A 149 -10.56 -2.66 0.30
CA TYR A 149 -11.57 -2.65 -0.78
C TYR A 149 -11.97 -4.09 -1.09
N GLY A 150 -13.25 -4.40 -0.94
CA GLY A 150 -13.82 -5.71 -1.26
C GLY A 150 -14.17 -5.88 -2.75
N PRO A 151 -14.82 -6.99 -3.12
CA PRO A 151 -15.26 -7.27 -4.49
C PRO A 151 -16.41 -6.35 -4.95
N VAL A 152 -16.55 -6.13 -6.26
CA VAL A 152 -17.73 -5.40 -6.81
C VAL A 152 -19.01 -6.14 -6.45
N GLY A 153 -20.01 -5.39 -5.98
CA GLY A 153 -21.30 -5.90 -5.53
C GLY A 153 -21.26 -6.63 -4.19
N GLY A 154 -20.09 -6.67 -3.54
CA GLY A 154 -19.94 -7.27 -2.21
C GLY A 154 -20.28 -6.33 -1.07
N SER A 155 -20.14 -6.84 0.15
CA SER A 155 -20.29 -6.04 1.37
C SER A 155 -19.27 -6.50 2.42
N LEU A 156 -18.93 -5.61 3.37
CA LEU A 156 -18.13 -6.00 4.52
C LEU A 156 -18.94 -6.96 5.41
N SER A 157 -18.37 -8.10 5.73
CA SER A 157 -18.95 -9.09 6.65
C SER A 157 -18.35 -8.98 8.04
N ASP A 158 -17.02 -8.93 8.13
CA ASP A 158 -16.30 -8.85 9.40
C ASP A 158 -14.94 -8.15 9.23
N ILE A 159 -14.48 -7.50 10.29
CA ILE A 159 -13.11 -6.97 10.36
C ILE A 159 -12.62 -6.95 11.81
N THR A 160 -11.47 -7.56 12.05
CA THR A 160 -10.85 -7.67 13.38
C THR A 160 -9.39 -7.26 13.35
N ILE A 161 -8.90 -6.75 14.49
CA ILE A 161 -7.48 -6.56 14.79
C ILE A 161 -7.18 -7.45 15.98
N ASP A 162 -6.21 -8.36 15.85
CA ASP A 162 -5.76 -9.27 16.91
C ASP A 162 -6.92 -10.07 17.54
N GLY A 163 -7.88 -10.47 16.70
CA GLY A 163 -9.06 -11.24 17.08
C GLY A 163 -10.17 -10.43 17.78
N GLN A 164 -10.00 -9.12 17.93
CA GLN A 164 -11.05 -8.22 18.45
C GLN A 164 -11.70 -7.42 17.32
N PRO A 165 -13.00 -7.11 17.39
CA PRO A 165 -13.66 -6.25 16.39
C PRO A 165 -12.91 -4.93 16.20
N ALA A 166 -12.59 -4.60 14.95
CA ALA A 166 -11.89 -3.35 14.65
C ALA A 166 -12.83 -2.14 14.75
N ASN A 167 -12.31 -1.01 15.23
CA ASN A 167 -13.05 0.25 15.17
C ASN A 167 -13.04 0.81 13.74
N ILE A 168 -14.20 0.81 13.08
CA ILE A 168 -14.36 1.36 11.73
C ILE A 168 -14.41 2.88 11.81
N LEU A 169 -13.41 3.55 11.25
CA LEU A 169 -13.33 5.01 11.19
C LEU A 169 -14.21 5.60 10.07
N SER A 170 -14.33 4.88 8.97
CA SER A 170 -15.16 5.26 7.83
C SER A 170 -15.41 4.04 6.94
N GLN A 171 -16.58 3.97 6.32
CA GLN A 171 -16.91 2.97 5.32
C GLN A 171 -17.82 3.58 4.25
N GLY A 172 -17.80 3.00 3.05
CA GLY A 172 -18.64 3.43 1.95
C GLY A 172 -18.48 2.55 0.72
N GLU A 173 -18.95 3.04 -0.41
CA GLU A 173 -18.84 2.37 -1.70
C GLU A 173 -18.03 3.25 -2.68
N HIS A 174 -17.19 2.61 -3.49
CA HIS A 174 -16.46 3.26 -4.57
C HIS A 174 -16.45 2.32 -5.76
N LEU A 175 -16.91 2.76 -6.94
CA LEU A 175 -16.99 1.90 -8.14
C LEU A 175 -17.75 0.57 -7.90
N GLY A 176 -18.84 0.60 -7.12
CA GLY A 176 -19.65 -0.59 -6.87
C GLY A 176 -19.06 -1.59 -5.86
N ARG A 177 -17.95 -1.28 -5.18
CA ARG A 177 -17.33 -2.15 -4.17
C ARG A 177 -17.28 -1.49 -2.79
N PRO A 178 -17.37 -2.28 -1.69
CA PRO A 178 -17.24 -1.75 -0.34
C PRO A 178 -15.79 -1.33 -0.06
N ALA A 179 -15.63 -0.21 0.63
CA ALA A 179 -14.38 0.28 1.15
C ALA A 179 -14.52 0.54 2.66
N VAL A 180 -13.60 0.02 3.47
CA VAL A 180 -13.59 0.21 4.93
C VAL A 180 -12.22 0.70 5.38
N LYS A 181 -12.20 1.73 6.22
CA LYS A 181 -11.01 2.32 6.82
C LYS A 181 -10.98 2.07 8.32
N ILE A 182 -9.87 1.52 8.80
CA ILE A 182 -9.55 1.36 10.21
C ILE A 182 -8.19 2.03 10.51
N GLU A 183 -7.89 2.21 11.79
CA GLU A 183 -6.55 2.56 12.26
C GLU A 183 -5.89 1.34 12.89
N VAL A 184 -4.63 1.10 12.54
CA VAL A 184 -3.75 0.16 13.23
C VAL A 184 -2.67 0.97 13.92
N PHE A 185 -2.61 0.84 15.25
CA PHE A 185 -1.66 1.53 16.09
C PHE A 185 -0.68 0.52 16.69
N SER A 186 0.61 0.73 16.43
CA SER A 186 1.70 -0.13 16.92
C SER A 186 2.61 0.63 17.87
N HIS A 187 2.93 0.02 19.00
CA HIS A 187 3.92 0.53 19.94
C HIS A 187 5.20 -0.29 19.85
N PHE A 188 6.31 0.37 19.59
CA PHE A 188 7.61 -0.26 19.38
C PHE A 188 7.55 -1.43 18.38
N ALA A 189 7.91 -2.64 18.80
CA ALA A 189 8.10 -3.81 17.95
C ALA A 189 6.84 -4.70 17.86
N ASP A 190 5.67 -4.10 18.02
CA ASP A 190 4.39 -4.81 17.94
C ASP A 190 4.19 -5.47 16.56
N THR A 191 3.43 -6.56 16.58
CA THR A 191 2.86 -7.17 15.39
C THR A 191 1.37 -7.27 15.54
N HIS A 192 0.63 -6.75 14.57
CA HIS A 192 -0.82 -6.88 14.51
C HIS A 192 -1.24 -7.74 13.33
N THR A 193 -2.32 -8.49 13.54
CA THR A 193 -3.00 -9.22 12.47
C THR A 193 -4.38 -8.65 12.26
N VAL A 194 -4.62 -8.10 11.08
CA VAL A 194 -5.93 -7.64 10.64
C VAL A 194 -6.58 -8.74 9.80
N ASN A 195 -7.72 -9.25 10.22
CA ASN A 195 -8.53 -10.15 9.39
C ASN A 195 -9.72 -9.36 8.87
N VAL A 196 -9.95 -9.42 7.56
CA VAL A 196 -11.12 -8.81 6.92
C VAL A 196 -11.82 -9.84 6.05
N GLU A 197 -13.14 -9.84 6.12
CA GLU A 197 -14.02 -10.71 5.36
C GLU A 197 -15.07 -9.88 4.63
N PHE A 198 -15.22 -10.13 3.33
CA PHE A 198 -16.26 -9.56 2.50
C PHE A 198 -17.16 -10.66 1.96
N ALA A 199 -18.48 -10.43 1.96
CA ALA A 199 -19.41 -11.22 1.19
C ALA A 199 -19.19 -10.92 -0.30
N ALA A 200 -19.07 -11.98 -1.11
CA ALA A 200 -19.02 -11.90 -2.56
C ALA A 200 -20.42 -12.17 -3.15
N PRO A 201 -20.82 -11.45 -4.22
CA PRO A 201 -22.16 -11.64 -4.82
C PRO A 201 -22.27 -12.90 -5.70
N GLY A 202 -21.20 -13.70 -5.80
CA GLY A 202 -21.13 -14.86 -6.67
C GLY A 202 -19.70 -15.18 -7.13
N PRO A 203 -19.56 -16.08 -8.11
CA PRO A 203 -18.24 -16.42 -8.67
C PRO A 203 -17.58 -15.18 -9.27
N GLY A 204 -16.26 -15.09 -9.11
CA GLY A 204 -15.43 -14.05 -9.71
C GLY A 204 -14.27 -14.66 -10.48
N GLY A 205 -13.55 -13.81 -11.23
CA GLY A 205 -12.29 -14.18 -11.86
C GLY A 205 -11.19 -14.41 -10.83
N PRO A 206 -9.96 -14.75 -11.27
CA PRO A 206 -8.80 -14.88 -10.40
C PRO A 206 -8.66 -13.66 -9.48
N LEU A 207 -8.36 -13.91 -8.20
CA LEU A 207 -8.17 -12.87 -7.21
C LEU A 207 -6.78 -12.25 -7.36
N GLU A 208 -6.74 -10.92 -7.50
CA GLU A 208 -5.55 -10.10 -7.43
C GLU A 208 -5.58 -9.25 -6.16
N VAL A 209 -4.42 -9.04 -5.56
CA VAL A 209 -4.26 -8.11 -4.43
C VAL A 209 -3.57 -6.86 -4.92
N TRP A 210 -4.22 -5.72 -4.75
CA TRP A 210 -3.62 -4.41 -4.99
C TRP A 210 -3.30 -3.77 -3.65
N THR A 211 -2.07 -3.29 -3.50
CA THR A 211 -1.61 -2.73 -2.22
C THR A 211 -0.71 -1.52 -2.40
N THR A 212 -0.62 -0.69 -1.36
CA THR A 212 0.39 0.38 -1.29
C THR A 212 1.78 -0.27 -1.31
N PRO A 213 2.66 0.08 -2.26
CA PRO A 213 4.01 -0.47 -2.28
C PRO A 213 4.79 -0.02 -1.03
N MET A 214 5.24 -0.98 -0.24
CA MET A 214 6.01 -0.70 0.97
C MET A 214 7.50 -0.42 0.65
N SER A 215 8.22 0.07 1.67
CA SER A 215 9.67 0.33 1.58
C SER A 215 10.48 -0.96 1.40
N ARG A 216 9.95 -2.08 1.88
CA ARG A 216 10.43 -3.44 1.64
C ARG A 216 9.37 -4.24 0.89
N ALA A 217 9.75 -5.41 0.36
CA ALA A 217 8.80 -6.27 -0.34
C ALA A 217 7.67 -6.68 0.60
N THR A 218 6.43 -6.64 0.10
CA THR A 218 5.25 -7.16 0.78
C THR A 218 5.00 -8.57 0.27
N PRO A 219 5.27 -9.63 1.06
CA PRO A 219 4.93 -10.98 0.65
C PRO A 219 3.41 -11.09 0.53
N THR A 220 2.95 -11.55 -0.63
CA THR A 220 1.53 -11.69 -0.93
C THR A 220 1.25 -13.10 -1.41
N THR A 221 0.32 -13.77 -0.73
CA THR A 221 -0.16 -15.10 -1.10
C THR A 221 -1.64 -15.02 -1.45
N VAL A 222 -2.03 -15.60 -2.59
CA VAL A 222 -3.44 -15.82 -2.94
C VAL A 222 -3.70 -17.32 -2.98
N GLU A 223 -4.45 -17.82 -2.00
CA GLU A 223 -4.81 -19.22 -1.92
C GLU A 223 -6.11 -19.50 -2.69
N PRO A 224 -6.24 -20.69 -3.32
CA PRO A 224 -7.44 -21.08 -4.05
C PRO A 224 -8.62 -21.40 -3.12
N THR A 225 -8.40 -21.54 -1.82
CA THR A 225 -9.42 -21.88 -0.83
C THR A 225 -9.27 -21.01 0.41
N CYS A 226 -10.40 -20.57 0.98
CA CYS A 226 -10.43 -19.90 2.28
C CYS A 226 -10.50 -20.94 3.40
N LYS A 227 -9.34 -21.32 3.95
CA LYS A 227 -9.24 -22.19 5.12
C LYS A 227 -9.29 -21.39 6.41
#